data_AF-A0A2R6CRE3-F1
#
_entry.id   AF-A0A2R6CRE3-F1
#
_cell.length_a   1.000
_cell.length_b   1.000
_cell.length_c   1.000
_cell.angle_alpha   90.00
_cell.angle_beta   90.00
_cell.angle_gamma   90.00
#
_symmetry.space_group_name_H-M   'P 1'
#
loop_
_entity.id
_entity.type
_entity.pdbx_description
1 polymer ?
#
loop_
_entity_poly.entity_id
_entity_poly.type
_entity_poly.pdbx_seq_one_letter_code
_entity_poly.pdbx_strand_id
1 'polypeptide(L)' 'MVAQAVTRVDPHVKILDDEVVRRAKRAGLDVLVYAPHF' A
#
# COMPACT_ATOMS: atom_id res chain seq x y z
N MET A 1 -25.25 -14.52 0.46
CA MET A 1 -24.49 -13.53 1.25
C MET A 1 -23.16 -13.33 0.53
N VAL A 2 -22.96 -12.19 -0.12
CA VAL A 2 -21.70 -11.91 -0.85
C VAL A 2 -20.70 -11.37 0.16
N ALA A 3 -19.52 -11.98 0.25
CA ALA A 3 -18.45 -11.43 1.08
C ALA A 3 -18.01 -10.07 0.51
N GLN A 4 -17.97 -9.03 1.35
CA GLN A 4 -17.39 -7.76 0.93
C GLN A 4 -15.87 -7.92 0.80
N ALA A 5 -15.33 -7.47 -0.33
CA ALA A 5 -13.89 -7.41 -0.51
C ALA A 5 -13.30 -6.34 0.43
N VAL A 6 -12.23 -6.70 1.15
CA VAL A 6 -11.46 -5.77 1.99
C VAL A 6 -10.28 -5.26 1.18
N THR A 7 -10.04 -3.94 1.22
CA THR A 7 -8.87 -3.31 0.60
C THR A 7 -7.89 -2.86 1.68
N ARG A 8 -6.63 -3.27 1.55
CA ARG A 8 -5.54 -2.97 2.50
C ARG A 8 -4.70 -1.82 1.95
N VAL A 9 -4.70 -0.70 2.68
CA VAL A 9 -4.09 0.56 2.24
C VAL A 9 -3.01 0.99 3.22
N ASP A 10 -1.83 1.35 2.72
CA ASP A 10 -0.87 2.19 3.45
C ASP A 10 -1.02 3.63 2.98
N PRO A 11 -1.60 4.52 3.81
CA PRO A 11 -1.92 5.87 3.40
C PRO A 11 -0.73 6.85 3.49
N HIS A 12 0.47 6.41 3.91
CA HIS A 12 1.51 7.35 4.34
C HIS A 12 2.94 6.96 3.95
N VAL A 13 3.17 6.73 2.66
CA VAL A 13 4.48 6.35 2.12
C VAL A 13 5.29 7.59 1.72
N LYS A 14 6.49 7.76 2.29
CA LYS A 14 7.34 8.94 2.03
C LYS A 14 8.25 8.83 0.83
N ILE A 15 8.62 7.61 0.48
CA ILE A 15 9.53 7.28 -0.61
C ILE A 15 8.88 6.15 -1.39
N LEU A 16 8.75 6.31 -2.70
CA LEU A 16 8.20 5.27 -3.57
C LEU A 16 9.31 4.77 -4.50
N ASP A 17 9.78 3.55 -4.22
CA ASP A 17 10.77 2.84 -5.02
C ASP A 17 10.41 1.34 -5.16
N ASP A 18 11.22 0.61 -5.92
CA ASP A 18 10.99 -0.81 -6.21
C ASP A 18 11.07 -1.71 -4.96
N GLU A 19 11.89 -1.37 -3.96
CA GLU A 19 11.94 -2.14 -2.71
C GLU A 19 10.68 -1.92 -1.89
N VAL A 20 10.20 -0.68 -1.77
CA VAL A 20 8.95 -0.34 -1.08
C VAL A 20 7.77 -1.06 -1.72
N VAL A 21 7.68 -1.07 -3.06
CA VAL A 21 6.64 -1.82 -3.78
C VAL A 21 6.75 -3.32 -3.54
N ARG A 22 7.96 -3.90 -3.59
CA ARG A 22 8.14 -5.34 -3.30
C ARG A 22 7.76 -5.70 -1.87
N ARG A 23 8.06 -4.84 -0.89
CA ARG A 23 7.66 -5.04 0.52
C ARG A 23 6.14 -5.00 0.67
N ALA A 24 5.48 -4.03 0.05
CA ALA A 24 4.03 -3.89 0.11
C ALA A 24 3.31 -5.12 -0.47
N LYS A 25 3.79 -5.63 -1.60
CA LYS A 25 3.28 -6.88 -2.20
C LYS A 25 3.47 -8.08 -1.26
N ARG A 26 4.66 -8.23 -0.66
CA ARG A 26 4.91 -9.30 0.33
C ARG A 26 4.01 -9.18 1.57
N ALA A 27 3.62 -7.97 1.95
CA ALA A 27 2.73 -7.70 3.07
C ALA A 27 1.22 -7.83 2.71
N GLY A 28 0.89 -8.07 1.44
CA GLY A 28 -0.49 -8.15 0.98
C GLY A 28 -1.23 -6.80 1.03
N LEU A 29 -0.52 -5.69 0.81
CA LEU A 29 -1.14 -4.38 0.62
C LEU A 29 -1.63 -4.25 -0.83
N ASP A 30 -2.81 -3.68 -0.99
CA ASP A 30 -3.43 -3.44 -2.30
C ASP A 30 -3.07 -2.05 -2.83
N VAL A 31 -2.88 -1.08 -1.92
CA VAL A 31 -2.67 0.32 -2.25
C VAL A 31 -1.56 0.92 -1.39
N LEU A 32 -0.68 1.67 -2.05
CA LEU A 32 0.26 2.59 -1.40
C LEU A 32 -0.09 4.02 -1.80
N VAL A 33 -0.17 4.92 -0.82
CA VAL A 33 -0.33 6.35 -1.06
C VAL A 33 1.01 7.03 -0.83
N TYR A 34 1.60 7.54 -1.92
CA TYR A 34 2.77 8.40 -1.84
C TYR A 34 2.38 9.75 -1.23
N ALA A 35 2.84 10.01 -0.02
CA ALA A 35 2.53 11.17 0.79
C ALA A 35 3.82 11.74 1.40
N PRO A 36 4.77 12.25 0.59
CA PRO A 36 6.02 12.83 1.10
C PRO A 36 5.73 14.07 1.97
N HIS A 37 6.70 14.47 2.80
CA HIS A 37 6.66 15.80 3.40
C HIS A 37 7.26 16.82 2.42
N PHE A 38 6.72 18.03 2.43
CA PHE A 38 7.39 19.20 1.86
C PHE A 38 8.61 19.57 2.71
#